data_AF-A0A1Q5I5E3-F1
#
_entry.id   AF-A0A1Q5I5E3-F1
#
_cell.length_a   1.000
_cell.length_b   1.000
_cell.length_c   1.000
_cell.angle_alpha   90.00
_cell.angle_beta   90.00
_cell.angle_gamma   90.00
#
_symmetry.space_group_name_H-M   'P 1'
#
loop_
_entity.id
_entity.type
_entity.pdbx_description
1 polymer ?
#
loop_
_entity_poly.entity_id
_entity_poly.type
_entity_poly.pdbx_seq_one_letter_code
_entity_poly.pdbx_strand_id
1 'polypeptide(L)'
;MPEQSERTIEVDLSTPLRQIATSVEEHAEDEALLTVRRALTMQQNPDALALAQLTDALLTHAASLAEGIEAIPAGRRPVRGQGALRDWAMLQKDGPGDGPLGPWSYARQLAMVVRSMVTTFREYRAAEESRAPFVGRPGLPPLAPAAP
;
A
#
# COMPACT_ATOMS: atom_id res chain seq x y z
N MET A 1 6.48 56.29 -15.53
CA MET A 1 5.59 55.11 -15.67
C MET A 1 6.46 53.89 -15.43
N PRO A 2 6.51 53.30 -14.23
CA PRO A 2 7.31 52.10 -14.01
C PRO A 2 6.49 50.88 -14.42
N GLU A 3 7.07 50.08 -15.32
CA GLU A 3 6.53 48.79 -15.75
C GLU A 3 6.50 47.84 -14.55
N GLN A 4 5.28 47.44 -14.16
CA GLN A 4 5.08 46.35 -13.23
C GLN A 4 5.43 45.05 -13.96
N SER A 5 6.61 44.50 -13.70
CA SER A 5 6.94 43.13 -14.08
C SER A 5 5.96 42.17 -13.41
N GLU A 6 5.03 41.63 -14.21
CA GLU A 6 4.22 40.48 -13.84
C GLU A 6 5.15 39.30 -13.51
N ARG A 7 5.41 39.08 -12.22
CA ARG A 7 6.01 37.84 -11.76
C ARG A 7 4.96 36.74 -11.89
N THR A 8 5.03 35.99 -12.96
CA THR A 8 4.34 34.71 -13.07
C THR A 8 4.94 33.79 -12.00
N ILE A 9 4.20 33.56 -10.91
CA ILE A 9 4.61 32.59 -9.89
C ILE A 9 4.28 31.21 -10.48
N GLU A 10 5.29 30.51 -10.99
CA GLU A 10 5.18 29.07 -11.24
C GLU A 10 4.97 28.37 -9.91
N VAL A 11 3.75 27.90 -9.67
CA VAL A 11 3.42 27.12 -8.47
C VAL A 11 3.79 25.66 -8.76
N ASP A 12 4.83 25.16 -8.10
CA ASP A 12 5.17 23.74 -8.12
C ASP A 12 4.15 22.94 -7.28
N LEU A 13 3.23 22.26 -7.96
CA LEU A 13 2.21 21.40 -7.35
C LEU A 13 2.70 19.97 -7.09
N SER A 14 3.91 19.61 -7.50
CA SER A 14 4.39 18.22 -7.43
C SER A 14 4.47 17.71 -5.99
N THR A 15 4.96 18.54 -5.08
CA THR A 15 5.09 18.22 -3.65
C THR A 15 3.74 18.07 -2.95
N PRO A 16 2.80 19.05 -3.03
CA PRO A 16 1.50 18.89 -2.39
C PRO A 16 0.68 17.76 -3.01
N LEU A 17 0.73 17.53 -4.32
CA LEU A 17 0.05 16.40 -4.94
C LEU A 17 0.60 15.06 -4.48
N ARG A 18 1.94 14.93 -4.34
CA ARG A 18 2.56 13.73 -3.78
C ARG A 18 2.12 13.50 -2.34
N GLN A 19 2.07 14.54 -1.52
CA GLN A 19 1.64 14.42 -0.12
C GLN A 19 0.17 13.95 -0.01
N ILE A 20 -0.72 14.50 -0.86
CA ILE A 20 -2.12 14.06 -0.93
C ILE A 20 -2.20 12.60 -1.37
N ALA A 21 -1.47 12.21 -2.42
CA ALA A 21 -1.42 10.83 -2.89
C ALA A 21 -0.96 9.86 -1.79
N THR A 22 0.13 10.18 -1.09
CA THR A 22 0.62 9.37 0.05
C THR A 22 -0.45 9.22 1.13
N SER A 23 -1.15 10.30 1.50
CA SER A 23 -2.20 10.24 2.52
C SER A 23 -3.39 9.38 2.09
N VAL A 24 -3.76 9.40 0.81
CA VAL A 24 -4.84 8.56 0.27
C VAL A 24 -4.42 7.09 0.26
N GLU A 25 -3.20 6.79 -0.15
CA GLU A 25 -2.64 5.42 -0.11
C GLU A 25 -2.59 4.87 1.31
N GLU A 26 -2.11 5.66 2.28
CA GLU A 26 -2.05 5.27 3.69
C GLU A 26 -3.43 4.99 4.27
N HIS A 27 -4.41 5.82 3.94
CA HIS A 27 -5.79 5.58 4.37
C HIS A 27 -6.35 4.29 3.77
N ALA A 28 -6.10 4.02 2.48
CA ALA A 28 -6.52 2.78 1.83
C ALA A 28 -5.86 1.53 2.45
N GLU A 29 -4.58 1.62 2.82
CA GLU A 29 -3.88 0.57 3.55
C GLU A 29 -4.48 0.31 4.94
N ASP A 30 -4.81 1.37 5.68
CA ASP A 30 -5.40 1.25 7.01
C ASP A 30 -6.80 0.61 6.95
N GLU A 31 -7.64 1.02 6.01
CA GLU A 31 -8.94 0.38 5.75
C GLU A 31 -8.79 -1.10 5.40
N ALA A 32 -7.83 -1.44 4.53
CA ALA A 32 -7.53 -2.83 4.21
C ALA A 32 -7.10 -3.63 5.45
N LEU A 33 -6.28 -3.05 6.34
CA LEU A 33 -5.87 -3.69 7.58
C LEU A 33 -7.02 -3.86 8.59
N LEU A 34 -8.01 -2.96 8.61
CA LEU A 34 -9.22 -3.14 9.40
C LEU A 34 -10.03 -4.35 8.90
N THR A 35 -10.20 -4.47 7.58
CA THR A 35 -10.87 -5.63 6.94
C THR A 35 -10.12 -6.93 7.23
N VAL A 36 -8.78 -6.93 7.10
CA VAL A 36 -7.92 -8.06 7.48
C VAL A 36 -8.12 -8.45 8.93
N ARG A 37 -8.13 -7.48 9.86
CA ARG A 37 -8.32 -7.77 11.29
C ARG A 37 -9.67 -8.45 11.52
N ARG A 38 -10.75 -7.95 10.92
CA ARG A 38 -12.09 -8.56 11.00
C ARG A 38 -12.06 -10.02 10.52
N ALA A 39 -11.41 -10.29 9.39
CA ALA A 39 -11.29 -11.62 8.82
C ALA A 39 -10.35 -12.57 9.60
N LEU A 40 -9.36 -12.06 10.33
CA LEU A 40 -8.44 -12.90 11.10
C LEU A 40 -8.90 -13.16 12.52
N THR A 41 -9.64 -12.23 13.14
CA THR A 41 -10.12 -12.41 14.52
C THR A 41 -11.37 -13.25 14.61
N MET A 42 -12.28 -13.18 13.62
CA MET A 42 -13.47 -14.03 13.47
C MET A 42 -14.19 -14.38 14.79
N GLN A 43 -14.22 -13.44 15.75
CA GLN A 43 -14.79 -13.66 17.08
C GLN A 43 -16.32 -13.74 17.07
N GLN A 44 -16.96 -13.47 15.93
CA GLN A 44 -18.40 -13.26 15.83
C GLN A 44 -19.14 -14.31 14.99
N ASN A 45 -18.45 -15.34 14.46
CA ASN A 45 -19.05 -16.31 13.53
C ASN A 45 -20.00 -15.64 12.51
N PRO A 46 -19.49 -14.76 11.61
CA PRO A 46 -20.32 -14.11 10.61
C PRO A 46 -21.24 -15.09 9.89
N ASP A 47 -22.47 -14.65 9.62
CA ASP A 47 -23.37 -15.38 8.75
C ASP A 47 -22.83 -15.43 7.31
N ALA A 48 -23.49 -16.20 6.46
CA ALA A 48 -23.03 -16.41 5.09
C ALA A 48 -22.96 -15.11 4.27
N LEU A 49 -23.88 -14.17 4.51
CA LEU A 49 -23.90 -12.89 3.81
C LEU A 49 -22.74 -11.99 4.26
N ALA A 50 -22.51 -11.88 5.56
CA ALA A 50 -21.41 -11.11 6.12
C ALA A 50 -20.05 -11.68 5.70
N LEU A 51 -19.91 -13.01 5.64
CA LEU A 51 -18.69 -13.65 5.13
C LEU A 51 -18.47 -13.35 3.64
N ALA A 52 -19.53 -13.39 2.82
CA ALA A 52 -19.43 -13.06 1.40
C ALA A 52 -19.02 -11.59 1.19
N GLN A 53 -19.64 -10.65 1.91
CA GLN A 53 -19.29 -9.23 1.88
C GLN A 53 -17.84 -8.98 2.32
N LEU A 54 -17.41 -9.67 3.38
CA LEU A 54 -16.03 -9.58 3.86
C LEU A 54 -15.04 -10.12 2.83
N THR A 55 -15.38 -11.22 2.16
CA THR A 55 -14.57 -11.81 1.10
C THR A 55 -14.46 -10.86 -0.10
N ASP A 56 -15.56 -10.25 -0.51
CA ASP A 56 -15.60 -9.28 -1.61
C ASP A 56 -14.76 -8.03 -1.31
N ALA A 57 -14.85 -7.51 -0.09
CA ALA A 57 -14.00 -6.41 0.37
C ALA A 57 -12.50 -6.79 0.32
N LEU A 58 -12.15 -8.00 0.78
CA LEU A 58 -10.77 -8.49 0.71
C LEU A 58 -10.28 -8.66 -0.73
N LEU A 59 -11.11 -9.18 -1.64
CA LEU A 59 -10.79 -9.29 -3.06
C LEU A 59 -10.54 -7.92 -3.69
N THR A 60 -11.39 -6.94 -3.38
CA THR A 60 -11.26 -5.56 -3.84
C THR A 60 -9.94 -4.96 -3.37
N HIS A 61 -9.61 -5.09 -2.08
CA HIS A 61 -8.33 -4.61 -1.54
C HIS A 61 -7.15 -5.34 -2.18
N ALA A 62 -7.21 -6.66 -2.33
CA ALA A 62 -6.13 -7.45 -2.94
C ALA A 62 -5.88 -7.03 -4.39
N ALA A 63 -6.92 -6.79 -5.18
CA ALA A 63 -6.82 -6.32 -6.56
C ALA A 63 -6.12 -4.96 -6.64
N SER A 64 -6.60 -3.95 -5.91
CA SER A 64 -6.00 -2.61 -5.92
C SER A 64 -4.56 -2.61 -5.40
N LEU A 65 -4.26 -3.38 -4.36
CA LEU A 65 -2.90 -3.50 -3.83
C LEU A 65 -1.96 -4.23 -4.81
N ALA A 66 -2.46 -5.27 -5.49
CA ALA A 66 -1.68 -5.98 -6.50
C ALA A 66 -1.26 -5.04 -7.64
N GLU A 67 -2.20 -4.24 -8.17
CA GLU A 67 -1.91 -3.24 -9.21
C GLU A 67 -0.80 -2.28 -8.78
N GLY A 68 -0.87 -1.75 -7.55
CA GLY A 68 0.18 -0.84 -7.07
C GLY A 68 1.54 -1.53 -6.84
N ILE A 69 1.58 -2.79 -6.41
CA ILE A 69 2.85 -3.55 -6.31
C ILE A 69 3.41 -3.83 -7.70
N GLU A 70 2.55 -4.10 -8.68
CA GLU A 70 2.93 -4.31 -10.06
C GLU A 70 3.52 -3.05 -10.71
N ALA A 71 3.03 -1.87 -10.33
CA ALA A 71 3.58 -0.59 -10.75
C ALA A 71 5.01 -0.32 -10.22
N ILE A 72 5.43 -1.01 -9.14
CA ILE A 72 6.81 -0.94 -8.65
C ILE A 72 7.73 -1.67 -9.66
N PRO A 73 8.80 -1.03 -10.17
CA PRO A 73 9.76 -1.66 -11.07
C PRO A 73 10.29 -2.98 -10.49
N ALA A 74 10.39 -4.02 -11.31
CA ALA A 74 10.72 -5.38 -10.85
C ALA A 74 12.01 -5.45 -10.00
N GLY A 75 13.06 -4.71 -10.39
CA GLY A 75 14.33 -4.65 -9.65
C GLY A 75 14.28 -3.89 -8.31
N ARG A 76 13.18 -3.18 -8.03
CA ARG A 76 12.94 -2.44 -6.77
C ARG A 76 11.84 -3.06 -5.93
N ARG A 77 11.11 -4.05 -6.45
CA ARG A 77 10.01 -4.70 -5.75
C ARG A 77 10.53 -5.56 -4.59
N PRO A 78 10.05 -5.36 -3.35
CA PRO A 78 10.45 -6.22 -2.23
C PRO A 78 10.11 -7.70 -2.49
N VAL A 79 10.94 -8.61 -1.97
CA VAL A 79 10.74 -10.07 -2.12
C VAL A 79 9.37 -10.51 -1.58
N ARG A 80 8.95 -9.92 -0.45
CA ARG A 80 7.62 -10.12 0.13
C ARG A 80 6.50 -9.80 -0.86
N GLY A 81 6.64 -8.70 -1.61
CA GLY A 81 5.68 -8.28 -2.62
C GLY A 81 5.56 -9.27 -3.76
N GLN A 82 6.68 -9.85 -4.21
CA GLN A 82 6.66 -10.89 -5.24
C GLN A 82 5.95 -12.17 -4.77
N GLY A 83 6.21 -12.57 -3.52
CA GLY A 83 5.49 -13.69 -2.89
C GLY A 83 3.99 -13.43 -2.80
N ALA A 84 3.61 -12.25 -2.31
CA ALA A 84 2.21 -11.87 -2.16
C ALA A 84 1.46 -11.82 -3.51
N LEU A 85 2.10 -11.36 -4.60
CA LEU A 85 1.50 -11.40 -5.94
C LEU A 85 1.30 -12.84 -6.45
N ARG A 86 2.24 -13.75 -6.16
CA ARG A 86 2.09 -15.16 -6.51
C ARG A 86 0.94 -15.81 -5.74
N ASP A 87 0.89 -15.58 -4.43
CA ASP A 87 -0.17 -16.12 -3.57
C ASP A 87 -1.53 -15.57 -3.99
N TRP A 88 -1.59 -14.29 -4.35
CA TRP A 88 -2.79 -13.67 -4.91
C TRP A 88 -3.25 -14.33 -6.22
N ALA A 89 -2.34 -14.51 -7.18
CA ALA A 89 -2.66 -15.17 -8.45
C ALA A 89 -3.15 -16.62 -8.25
N MET A 90 -2.59 -17.33 -7.26
CA MET A 90 -3.04 -18.67 -6.89
C MET A 90 -4.47 -18.63 -6.32
N LEU A 91 -4.76 -17.72 -5.40
CA LEU A 91 -6.09 -17.57 -4.81
C LEU A 91 -7.14 -17.18 -5.85
N GLN A 92 -6.82 -16.29 -6.80
CA GLN A 92 -7.71 -15.95 -7.90
C GLN A 92 -8.07 -17.16 -8.77
N LYS A 93 -7.09 -18.03 -9.01
CA LYS A 93 -7.27 -19.23 -9.82
C LYS A 93 -8.06 -20.32 -9.08
N ASP A 94 -7.72 -20.56 -7.83
CA ASP A 94 -8.26 -21.69 -7.06
C ASP A 94 -9.63 -21.37 -6.47
N GLY A 95 -9.89 -20.10 -6.11
CA GLY A 95 -11.12 -19.68 -5.48
C GLY A 95 -11.36 -20.32 -4.11
N PRO A 96 -12.58 -20.26 -3.57
CA PRO A 96 -12.92 -20.95 -2.34
C PRO A 96 -12.90 -22.47 -2.56
N GLY A 97 -12.20 -23.19 -1.68
CA GLY A 97 -12.15 -24.65 -1.73
C GLY A 97 -13.52 -25.32 -1.48
N ASP A 98 -13.61 -26.60 -1.81
CA ASP A 98 -14.83 -27.37 -1.58
C ASP A 98 -15.11 -27.60 -0.08
N GLY A 99 -16.40 -27.61 0.26
CA GLY A 99 -16.88 -27.96 1.60
C GLY A 99 -17.27 -26.77 2.48
N PRO A 100 -17.81 -27.06 3.68
CA PRO A 100 -18.48 -26.07 4.54
C PRO A 100 -17.55 -24.98 5.09
N LEU A 101 -16.24 -25.26 5.16
CA LEU A 101 -15.22 -24.30 5.63
C LEU A 101 -14.41 -23.69 4.49
N GLY A 102 -14.69 -24.05 3.24
CA GLY A 102 -14.00 -23.52 2.05
C GLY A 102 -14.01 -21.99 1.99
N PRO A 103 -15.18 -21.34 2.02
CA PRO A 103 -15.30 -19.88 2.02
C PRO A 103 -14.56 -19.21 3.19
N TRP A 104 -14.57 -19.83 4.36
CA TRP A 104 -13.86 -19.35 5.55
C TRP A 104 -12.35 -19.37 5.38
N SER A 105 -11.84 -20.52 4.92
CA SER A 105 -10.41 -20.69 4.66
C SER A 105 -9.92 -19.72 3.59
N TYR A 106 -10.75 -19.48 2.56
CA TYR A 106 -10.47 -18.54 1.49
C TYR A 106 -10.39 -17.09 1.98
N ALA A 107 -11.41 -16.62 2.71
CA ALA A 107 -11.39 -15.29 3.31
C ALA A 107 -10.17 -15.08 4.22
N ARG A 108 -9.79 -16.10 5.01
CA ARG A 108 -8.61 -16.04 5.87
C ARG A 108 -7.31 -15.94 5.04
N GLN A 109 -7.18 -16.72 3.98
CA GLN A 109 -5.99 -16.69 3.11
C GLN A 109 -5.88 -15.34 2.37
N LEU A 110 -7.00 -14.82 1.85
CA LEU A 110 -7.06 -13.47 1.29
C LEU A 110 -6.60 -12.41 2.29
N ALA A 111 -7.07 -12.48 3.54
CA ALA A 111 -6.65 -11.53 4.58
C ALA A 111 -5.14 -11.59 4.86
N MET A 112 -4.53 -12.78 4.82
CA MET A 112 -3.09 -12.93 4.96
C MET A 112 -2.32 -12.32 3.78
N VAL A 113 -2.80 -12.52 2.55
CA VAL A 113 -2.21 -11.94 1.34
C VAL A 113 -2.32 -10.42 1.36
N VAL A 114 -3.50 -9.86 1.63
CA VAL A 114 -3.73 -8.41 1.75
C VAL A 114 -2.80 -7.80 2.80
N ARG A 115 -2.66 -8.44 3.98
CA ARG A 115 -1.72 -7.98 5.01
C ARG A 115 -0.28 -7.95 4.50
N SER A 116 0.14 -8.97 3.75
CA SER A 116 1.48 -9.05 3.18
C SER A 116 1.73 -7.96 2.13
N MET A 117 0.71 -7.64 1.32
CA MET A 117 0.76 -6.57 0.33
C MET A 117 0.87 -5.19 1.00
N VAL A 118 0.03 -4.89 2.00
CA VAL A 118 0.14 -3.63 2.77
C VAL A 118 1.52 -3.50 3.41
N THR A 119 2.03 -4.58 4.01
CA THR A 119 3.40 -4.58 4.59
C THR A 119 4.45 -4.24 3.54
N THR A 120 4.30 -4.77 2.31
CA THR A 120 5.21 -4.50 1.20
C THR A 120 5.21 -3.01 0.81
N PHE A 121 4.04 -2.36 0.73
CA PHE A 121 3.97 -0.93 0.42
C PHE A 121 4.67 -0.08 1.48
N ARG A 122 4.42 -0.36 2.75
CA ARG A 122 5.04 0.37 3.86
C ARG A 122 6.56 0.20 3.86
N GLU A 123 7.04 -1.03 3.64
CA GLU A 123 8.48 -1.32 3.49
C GLU A 123 9.09 -0.55 2.30
N TYR A 124 8.40 -0.54 1.15
CA TYR A 124 8.85 0.17 -0.04
C TYR A 124 8.89 1.69 0.17
N ARG A 125 7.84 2.28 0.75
CA ARG A 125 7.76 3.71 1.06
C ARG A 125 8.89 4.14 2.00
N ALA A 126 9.10 3.39 3.09
CA ALA A 126 10.18 3.66 4.03
C ALA A 126 11.58 3.56 3.38
N ALA A 127 11.76 2.62 2.44
CA ALA A 127 13.01 2.49 1.69
C ALA A 127 13.24 3.63 0.69
N GLU A 128 12.20 4.12 0.03
CA GLU A 128 12.29 5.28 -0.87
C GLU A 128 12.53 6.59 -0.09
N GLU A 129 11.89 6.78 1.07
CA GLU A 129 12.16 7.92 1.96
C GLU A 129 13.61 7.92 2.46
N SER A 130 14.15 6.75 2.79
CA SER A 130 15.55 6.61 3.23
C SER A 130 16.56 6.82 2.10
N ARG A 131 16.15 6.62 0.84
CA ARG A 131 16.97 6.84 -0.37
C ARG A 131 16.83 8.25 -0.93
N ALA A 132 15.79 8.99 -0.53
CA ALA A 132 15.67 10.39 -0.90
C ALA A 132 16.96 11.10 -0.43
N PRO A 133 17.65 11.84 -1.30
CA PRO A 133 18.83 12.59 -0.89
C PRO A 133 18.44 13.39 0.35
N PHE A 134 19.27 13.36 1.37
CA PHE A 134 19.09 14.13 2.60
C PHE A 134 19.06 15.61 2.21
N VAL A 135 17.89 16.10 1.79
CA VAL A 135 17.61 17.51 1.61
C VAL A 135 17.55 18.00 3.03
N GLY A 136 18.69 18.51 3.48
CA GLY A 136 18.90 18.94 4.85
C GLY A 136 17.67 19.71 5.31
N ARG A 137 17.18 19.34 6.50
CA ARG A 137 16.20 20.14 7.22
C ARG A 137 16.54 21.62 7.02
N PRO A 138 15.60 22.47 6.61
CA PRO A 138 15.84 23.90 6.60
C PRO A 138 16.21 24.32 8.03
N GLY A 139 17.49 24.62 8.26
CA GLY A 139 18.02 25.03 9.57
C GLY A 139 19.19 24.23 10.16
N LEU A 140 19.69 23.17 9.52
CA LEU A 140 20.96 22.54 9.93
C LEU A 140 22.07 22.86 8.92
N PRO A 141 23.24 23.36 9.36
CA PRO A 141 24.34 23.66 8.46
C PRO A 141 24.78 22.38 7.73
N PRO A 142 25.21 22.48 6.46
CA PRO A 142 25.72 21.34 5.72
C PRO A 142 26.85 20.71 6.54
N LEU A 143 26.80 19.38 6.72
CA LEU A 143 27.92 18.63 7.25
C LEU A 143 29.09 18.91 6.31
N ALA A 144 30.07 19.67 6.80
CA ALA A 144 31.29 19.92 6.07
C ALA A 144 31.88 18.55 5.68
N PRO A 145 32.39 18.39 4.45
CA PRO A 145 33.15 17.20 4.13
C PRO A 145 34.29 17.11 5.16
N ALA A 146 34.34 16.00 5.88
CA ALA A 146 35.48 15.69 6.73
C ALA A 146 36.73 15.76 5.83
N ALA A 147 37.53 16.80 6.03
CA ALA A 147 38.82 16.97 5.40
C ALA A 147 39.81 15.95 6.02
N PRO A 148 40.88 15.61 5.29
CA PRO A 148 41.40 14.25 5.08
C PRO A 148 41.98 13.54 6.30
#